data_AF-A0A3A9SV95-F1
#
_entry.id   AF-A0A3A9SV95-F1
#
_cell.length_a   1.000
_cell.length_b   1.000
_cell.length_c   1.000
_cell.angle_alpha   90.00
_cell.angle_beta   90.00
_cell.angle_gamma   90.00
#
_symmetry.space_group_name_H-M   'P 1'
#
loop_
_entity.id
_entity.type
_entity.pdbx_description
1 polymer ?
#
loop_
_entity_poly.entity_id
_entity_poly.type
_entity_poly.pdbx_seq_one_letter_code
_entity_poly.pdbx_strand_id
1 'polypeptide(L)'
;MNKLRLKFSKNGPVKFIGHLDVMRYFQKAIRRAEIDIKYSEGFSPHQVISFAQPLSVGATSDGEYIDMTVNSMVSTSDVMDRINAVMNEGIEILAIRELGEREEKAMTAAFAAKYRIKFRDSLKPDFNWIEEFEKYLQNDRLPAMKKTKSGEKEIDMKPLIFEYSFDREKESVTLLLSMSSAATLKPALLFGAFFASLNKELSTNALDVHRIDIYKYAEDGDVKYIEPFITDDINTRFILNG
;
A
#
# COMPACT_ATOMS: atom_id res chain seq x y z
N MET A 1 -14.69 17.60 -16.87
CA MET A 1 -14.19 17.30 -15.51
C MET A 1 -14.04 15.80 -15.41
N ASN A 2 -12.81 15.34 -15.21
CA ASN A 2 -12.47 13.92 -15.24
C ASN A 2 -11.85 13.54 -13.90
N LYS A 3 -12.23 12.37 -13.37
CA LYS A 3 -11.62 11.78 -12.19
C LYS A 3 -10.57 10.80 -12.68
N LEU A 4 -9.35 10.94 -12.20
CA LEU A 4 -8.22 10.12 -12.59
C LEU A 4 -7.71 9.34 -11.38
N ARG A 5 -7.30 8.09 -11.61
CA ARG A 5 -6.51 7.31 -10.67
C ARG A 5 -5.13 7.08 -11.24
N LEU A 6 -4.12 7.45 -10.46
CA LEU A 6 -2.72 7.33 -10.79
C LEU A 6 -2.11 6.26 -9.89
N LYS A 7 -1.35 5.33 -10.49
CA LYS A 7 -0.44 4.43 -9.78
C LYS A 7 0.95 5.05 -9.80
N PHE A 8 1.65 5.05 -8.67
CA PHE A 8 3.01 5.57 -8.59
C PHE A 8 3.92 4.69 -7.73
N SER A 9 5.22 4.72 -8.04
CA SER A 9 6.27 4.11 -7.22
C SER A 9 6.89 5.14 -6.26
N LYS A 10 7.40 4.66 -5.13
CA LYS A 10 8.12 5.43 -4.12
C LYS A 10 9.33 4.63 -3.65
N ASN A 11 10.48 4.92 -4.24
CA ASN A 11 11.72 4.16 -4.09
C ASN A 11 12.92 5.07 -3.75
N GLY A 12 14.04 4.49 -3.32
CA GLY A 12 15.25 5.29 -3.02
C GLY A 12 15.10 6.21 -1.78
N PRO A 13 15.81 7.36 -1.75
CA PRO A 13 15.88 8.23 -0.57
C PRO A 13 14.53 8.83 -0.12
N VAL A 14 13.55 8.97 -1.01
CA VAL A 14 12.21 9.48 -0.65
C VAL A 14 11.46 8.55 0.29
N LYS A 15 11.94 7.33 0.56
CA LYS A 15 11.39 6.48 1.62
C LYS A 15 11.39 7.13 3.00
N PHE A 16 12.27 8.10 3.25
CA PHE A 16 12.42 8.76 4.55
C PHE A 16 11.51 9.97 4.78
N ILE A 17 10.76 10.44 3.78
CA ILE A 17 9.78 11.52 3.97
C ILE A 17 8.41 10.97 4.37
N GLY A 18 7.70 11.73 5.22
CA GLY A 18 6.39 11.37 5.73
C GLY A 18 5.27 11.60 4.72
N HIS A 19 4.07 11.08 5.02
CA HIS A 19 2.91 11.16 4.13
C HIS A 19 2.55 12.60 3.73
N LEU A 20 2.57 13.55 4.68
CA LEU A 20 2.26 14.96 4.41
C LEU A 20 3.25 15.60 3.43
N ASP A 21 4.51 15.21 3.47
CA ASP A 21 5.53 15.72 2.56
C ASP A 21 5.37 15.13 1.16
N VAL A 22 4.98 13.86 1.05
CA VAL A 22 4.57 13.25 -0.22
C VAL A 22 3.35 13.97 -0.80
N MET A 23 2.33 14.27 0.00
CA MET A 23 1.17 15.04 -0.46
C MET A 23 1.56 16.42 -1.00
N ARG A 24 2.38 17.17 -0.24
CA ARG A 24 2.88 18.49 -0.67
C ARG A 24 3.72 18.40 -1.93
N TYR A 25 4.52 17.35 -2.06
CA TYR A 25 5.34 17.09 -3.23
C TYR A 25 4.46 16.90 -4.47
N PHE A 26 3.42 16.04 -4.40
CA PHE A 26 2.48 15.85 -5.50
C PHE A 26 1.74 17.14 -5.86
N GLN A 27 1.31 17.93 -4.88
CA GLN A 27 0.66 19.22 -5.14
C GLN A 27 1.56 20.17 -5.94
N LYS A 28 2.86 20.20 -5.61
CA LYS A 28 3.86 20.99 -6.34
C LYS A 28 4.15 20.41 -7.73
N ALA A 29 4.24 19.09 -7.86
CA ALA A 29 4.46 18.42 -9.15
C ALA A 29 3.30 18.67 -10.11
N ILE A 30 2.05 18.47 -9.67
CA ILE A 30 0.83 18.76 -10.45
C ILE A 30 0.81 20.20 -10.94
N ARG A 31 1.16 21.15 -10.07
CA ARG A 31 1.24 22.58 -10.44
C ARG A 31 2.36 22.85 -11.46
N ARG A 32 3.54 22.25 -11.30
CA ARG A 32 4.68 22.42 -12.21
C ARG A 32 4.48 21.78 -13.57
N ALA A 33 3.75 20.67 -13.60
CA ALA A 33 3.33 20.01 -14.83
C ALA A 33 2.20 20.77 -15.54
N GLU A 34 1.70 21.87 -14.96
CA GLU A 34 0.61 22.69 -15.48
C GLU A 34 -0.70 21.90 -15.69
N ILE A 35 -0.94 20.88 -14.87
CA ILE A 35 -2.18 20.11 -14.92
C ILE A 35 -3.32 21.00 -14.44
N ASP A 36 -4.39 21.08 -15.23
CA ASP A 36 -5.61 21.82 -14.93
C ASP A 36 -6.45 21.08 -13.85
N ILE A 37 -5.88 21.04 -12.65
CA ILE A 37 -6.42 20.35 -11.48
C ILE A 37 -7.61 21.13 -10.91
N LYS A 38 -8.67 20.41 -10.50
CA LYS A 38 -9.78 20.98 -9.76
C LYS A 38 -9.35 21.37 -8.35
N TYR A 39 -9.84 22.51 -7.89
CA TYR A 39 -9.72 22.96 -6.50
C TYR A 39 -11.03 22.80 -5.74
N SER A 40 -10.96 22.62 -4.43
CA SER A 40 -12.11 22.57 -3.53
C SER A 40 -12.81 23.93 -3.45
N GLU A 41 -14.13 23.91 -3.29
CA GLU A 41 -14.94 25.10 -3.06
C GLU A 41 -14.97 25.42 -1.56
N GLY A 42 -14.30 26.50 -1.13
CA GLY A 42 -14.23 26.90 0.28
C GLY A 42 -13.20 28.01 0.54
N PHE A 43 -13.12 28.46 1.81
CA PHE A 43 -12.24 29.58 2.21
C PHE A 43 -10.73 29.31 2.07
N SER A 44 -10.33 28.05 1.91
CA SER A 44 -8.93 27.66 1.62
C SER A 44 -8.91 26.60 0.53
N PRO A 45 -8.98 27.04 -0.75
CA PRO A 45 -8.98 26.13 -1.88
C PRO A 45 -7.74 25.26 -1.91
N HIS A 46 -7.93 23.94 -1.96
CA HIS A 46 -6.87 22.96 -2.13
C HIS A 46 -7.16 22.09 -3.34
N GLN A 47 -6.11 21.53 -3.94
CA GLN A 47 -6.26 20.59 -5.04
C GLN A 47 -7.10 19.38 -4.59
N VAL A 48 -8.06 18.97 -5.41
CA VAL A 48 -8.91 17.80 -5.16
C VAL A 48 -8.12 16.53 -5.47
N ILE A 49 -7.31 16.12 -4.50
CA ILE A 49 -6.48 14.91 -4.52
C ILE A 49 -6.74 14.05 -3.28
N SER A 50 -6.64 12.72 -3.42
CA SER A 50 -6.79 11.76 -2.31
C SER A 50 -5.85 10.59 -2.52
N PHE A 51 -5.03 10.29 -1.53
CA PHE A 51 -4.18 9.09 -1.54
C PHE A 51 -4.98 7.88 -1.06
N ALA A 52 -4.68 6.69 -1.58
CA ALA A 52 -5.32 5.46 -1.14
C ALA A 52 -4.98 5.16 0.32
N GLN A 53 -3.70 5.05 0.66
CA GLN A 53 -3.25 4.78 2.01
C GLN A 53 -1.87 5.42 2.24
N PRO A 54 -1.54 5.83 3.48
CA PRO A 54 -0.19 6.25 3.79
C PRO A 54 0.78 5.06 3.77
N LEU A 55 1.98 5.30 3.26
CA LEU A 55 3.11 4.38 3.38
C LEU A 55 3.95 4.77 4.62
N SER A 56 4.36 3.79 5.41
CA SER A 56 5.22 4.02 6.57
C SER A 56 6.57 4.61 6.16
N VAL A 57 7.13 5.48 7.00
CA VAL A 57 8.49 6.00 6.82
C VAL A 57 9.49 4.84 6.81
N GLY A 58 10.45 4.89 5.90
CA GLY A 58 11.46 3.86 5.69
C GLY A 58 11.04 2.72 4.75
N ALA A 59 9.77 2.65 4.37
CA ALA A 59 9.24 1.69 3.41
C ALA A 59 9.26 2.23 1.96
N THR A 60 9.35 1.29 1.02
CA THR A 60 9.31 1.52 -0.43
C THR A 60 8.04 0.93 -1.04
N SER A 61 7.69 1.33 -2.26
CA SER A 61 6.49 0.79 -2.92
C SER A 61 6.54 0.93 -4.44
N ASP A 62 5.94 -0.02 -5.14
CA ASP A 62 5.70 0.02 -6.59
C ASP A 62 4.20 0.18 -6.94
N GLY A 63 3.33 0.34 -5.95
CA GLY A 63 1.89 0.36 -6.16
C GLY A 63 1.15 1.20 -5.14
N GLU A 64 1.49 2.48 -5.07
CA GLU A 64 0.69 3.47 -4.37
C GLU A 64 -0.29 4.15 -5.32
N TYR A 65 -1.43 4.62 -4.80
CA TYR A 65 -2.47 5.22 -5.63
C TYR A 65 -2.90 6.60 -5.15
N ILE A 66 -3.17 7.48 -6.12
CA ILE A 66 -3.73 8.81 -5.93
C ILE A 66 -4.93 8.95 -6.85
N ASP A 67 -6.04 9.39 -6.30
CA ASP A 67 -7.17 9.89 -7.07
C ASP A 67 -7.09 11.40 -7.15
N MET A 68 -7.27 11.96 -8.35
CA MET A 68 -7.32 13.41 -8.56
C MET A 68 -8.46 13.78 -9.50
N THR A 69 -8.97 15.01 -9.38
CA THR A 69 -9.99 15.55 -10.29
C THR A 69 -9.41 16.68 -11.11
N VAL A 70 -9.53 16.61 -12.42
CA VAL A 70 -9.07 17.65 -13.36
C VAL A 70 -10.27 18.33 -14.03
N ASN A 71 -10.17 19.62 -14.33
CA ASN A 71 -11.21 20.34 -15.06
C ASN A 71 -11.18 19.94 -16.54
N SER A 72 -9.97 19.87 -17.11
CA SER A 72 -9.69 19.45 -18.49
C SER A 72 -8.39 18.63 -18.58
N MET A 73 -8.24 17.85 -19.66
CA MET A 73 -7.01 17.14 -20.03
C MET A 73 -7.01 16.83 -21.53
N VAL A 74 -5.84 16.59 -22.11
CA VAL A 74 -5.71 16.08 -23.49
C VAL A 74 -5.94 14.57 -23.52
N SER A 75 -5.21 13.82 -22.70
CA SER A 75 -5.34 12.39 -22.52
C SER A 75 -4.67 11.96 -21.20
N THR A 76 -4.93 10.73 -20.75
CA THR A 76 -4.22 10.17 -19.58
C THR A 76 -2.71 10.03 -19.82
N SER A 77 -2.28 9.77 -21.07
CA SER A 77 -0.87 9.72 -21.45
C SER A 77 -0.20 11.10 -21.33
N ASP A 78 -0.83 12.16 -21.85
CA ASP A 78 -0.31 13.53 -21.73
C ASP A 78 -0.12 13.93 -20.25
N VAL A 79 -1.11 13.61 -19.41
CA VAL A 79 -1.03 13.86 -17.96
C VAL A 79 0.13 13.09 -17.34
N MET A 80 0.31 11.81 -17.70
CA MET A 80 1.40 10.98 -17.18
C MET A 80 2.76 11.52 -17.57
N ASP A 81 2.97 11.85 -18.85
CA ASP A 81 4.22 12.35 -19.40
C ASP A 81 4.62 13.68 -18.75
N ARG A 82 3.66 14.62 -18.65
CA ARG A 82 3.90 15.95 -18.06
C ARG A 82 4.19 15.88 -16.57
N ILE A 83 3.51 15.00 -15.84
CA ILE A 83 3.78 14.80 -14.42
C ILE A 83 5.17 14.18 -14.24
N ASN A 84 5.48 13.09 -14.95
CA ASN A 84 6.79 12.43 -14.85
C ASN A 84 7.95 13.34 -15.25
N ALA A 85 7.77 14.23 -16.23
CA ALA A 85 8.79 15.20 -16.64
C ALA A 85 9.22 16.18 -15.53
N VAL A 86 8.41 16.37 -14.48
CA VAL A 86 8.71 17.26 -13.36
C VAL A 86 8.93 16.52 -12.03
N MET A 87 8.89 15.18 -12.05
CA MET A 87 9.17 14.35 -10.88
C MET A 87 10.67 14.28 -10.59
N ASN A 88 11.01 14.20 -9.30
CA ASN A 88 12.35 13.89 -8.83
C ASN A 88 12.56 12.37 -8.76
N GLU A 89 13.84 11.99 -8.76
CA GLU A 89 14.27 10.61 -8.56
C GLU A 89 13.59 9.96 -7.34
N GLY A 90 13.11 8.73 -7.53
CA GLY A 90 12.46 7.93 -6.50
C GLY A 90 10.94 8.06 -6.44
N ILE A 91 10.32 8.93 -7.25
CA ILE A 91 8.85 8.93 -7.47
C ILE A 91 8.57 8.91 -8.96
N GLU A 92 7.78 7.95 -9.42
CA GLU A 92 7.40 7.80 -10.82
C GLU A 92 5.92 7.41 -10.92
N ILE A 93 5.18 8.06 -11.82
CA ILE A 93 3.85 7.61 -12.21
C ILE A 93 4.01 6.42 -13.15
N LEU A 94 3.40 5.29 -12.79
CA LEU A 94 3.49 4.03 -13.52
C LEU A 94 2.27 3.79 -14.42
N ALA A 95 1.10 4.30 -14.03
CA ALA A 95 -0.12 4.17 -14.81
C ALA A 95 -1.14 5.25 -14.42
N ILE A 96 -2.00 5.63 -15.37
CA ILE A 96 -3.15 6.52 -15.13
C ILE A 96 -4.37 5.94 -15.84
N ARG A 97 -5.52 5.94 -15.16
CA ARG A 97 -6.81 5.68 -15.80
C ARG A 97 -7.89 6.66 -15.36
N GLU A 98 -8.91 6.79 -16.19
CA GLU A 98 -10.14 7.48 -15.80
C GLU A 98 -10.98 6.62 -14.85
N LEU A 99 -11.63 7.28 -13.90
CA LEU A 99 -12.60 6.68 -12.98
C LEU A 99 -14.01 6.98 -13.47
N GLY A 100 -14.87 5.96 -13.46
CA GLY A 100 -16.30 6.15 -13.70
C GLY A 100 -16.94 7.05 -12.65
N GLU A 101 -18.09 7.67 -12.97
CA GLU A 101 -18.74 8.62 -12.06
C GLU A 101 -19.00 8.07 -10.66
N ARG A 102 -19.42 6.80 -10.60
CA ARG A 102 -19.80 6.05 -9.40
C ARG A 102 -18.67 5.23 -8.80
N GLU A 103 -17.48 5.26 -9.39
CA GLU A 103 -16.38 4.48 -8.85
C GLU A 103 -15.90 5.07 -7.52
N GLU A 104 -15.72 4.20 -6.53
CA GLU A 104 -15.24 4.59 -5.22
C GLU A 104 -13.80 5.12 -5.27
N LYS A 105 -13.48 6.03 -4.35
CA LYS A 105 -12.12 6.50 -4.16
C LYS A 105 -11.23 5.37 -3.65
N ALA A 106 -9.96 5.37 -4.03
CA ALA A 106 -8.99 4.35 -3.66
C ALA A 106 -8.83 4.26 -2.14
N MET A 107 -8.98 5.39 -1.44
CA MET A 107 -8.93 5.45 0.02
C MET A 107 -10.02 4.61 0.70
N THR A 108 -11.20 4.54 0.08
CA THR A 108 -12.34 3.79 0.60
C THR A 108 -12.31 2.34 0.13
N ALA A 109 -11.97 2.13 -1.14
CA ALA A 109 -11.99 0.82 -1.79
C ALA A 109 -10.77 -0.07 -1.47
N ALA A 110 -9.73 0.45 -0.81
CA ALA A 110 -8.56 -0.33 -0.45
C ALA A 110 -8.94 -1.48 0.49
N PHE A 111 -8.67 -2.71 0.06
CA PHE A 111 -9.10 -3.93 0.74
C PHE A 111 -7.92 -4.77 1.23
N ALA A 112 -6.86 -4.88 0.42
CA ALA A 112 -5.64 -5.60 0.79
C ALA A 112 -4.40 -4.87 0.27
N ALA A 113 -3.23 -5.24 0.79
CA ALA A 113 -1.95 -4.85 0.21
C ALA A 113 -0.98 -6.03 0.21
N LYS A 114 -0.22 -6.14 -0.88
CA LYS A 114 0.83 -7.14 -1.02
C LYS A 114 2.17 -6.51 -0.64
N TYR A 115 2.92 -7.20 0.19
CA TYR A 115 4.20 -6.75 0.72
C TYR A 115 5.27 -7.78 0.44
N ARG A 116 6.49 -7.33 0.14
CA ARG A 116 7.71 -8.09 0.29
C ARG A 116 8.44 -7.57 1.52
N ILE A 117 8.82 -8.49 2.41
CA ILE A 117 9.49 -8.15 3.66
C ILE A 117 10.75 -8.99 3.79
N LYS A 118 11.84 -8.32 4.16
CA LYS A 118 13.10 -8.93 4.59
C LYS A 118 13.64 -8.17 5.80
N PHE A 119 14.63 -8.74 6.46
CA PHE A 119 15.43 -7.99 7.43
C PHE A 119 16.50 -7.16 6.72
N ARG A 120 16.75 -5.96 7.22
CA ARG A 120 17.93 -5.17 6.80
C ARG A 120 19.19 -5.93 7.20
N ASP A 121 20.20 -5.93 6.34
CA ASP A 121 21.40 -6.76 6.54
C ASP A 121 22.07 -6.56 7.91
N SER A 122 22.12 -5.32 8.40
CA SER A 122 22.71 -4.97 9.71
C SER A 122 21.84 -5.32 10.91
N LEU A 123 20.59 -5.75 10.70
CA LEU A 123 19.59 -6.04 11.73
C LEU A 123 18.95 -7.42 11.52
N LYS A 124 19.63 -8.31 10.78
CA LYS A 124 19.19 -9.69 10.63
C LYS A 124 19.21 -10.40 11.99
N PRO A 125 18.18 -11.20 12.30
CA PRO A 125 18.18 -12.03 13.49
C PRO A 125 19.29 -13.08 13.43
N ASP A 126 19.73 -13.55 14.60
CA ASP A 126 20.75 -14.57 14.80
C ASP A 126 20.24 -16.01 14.62
N PHE A 127 19.03 -16.18 14.08
CA PHE A 127 18.35 -17.45 13.86
C PHE A 127 17.70 -17.50 12.48
N ASN A 128 17.34 -18.71 12.02
CA ASN A 128 16.64 -18.91 10.76
C ASN A 128 15.19 -18.42 10.84
N TRP A 129 15.00 -17.12 10.69
CA TRP A 129 13.68 -16.50 10.85
C TRP A 129 12.67 -16.95 9.79
N ILE A 130 13.11 -17.35 8.60
CA ILE A 130 12.20 -17.84 7.54
C ILE A 130 11.50 -19.11 8.01
N GLU A 131 12.27 -20.08 8.51
CA GLU A 131 11.74 -21.35 9.00
C GLU A 131 10.86 -21.16 10.24
N GLU A 132 11.31 -20.32 11.19
CA GLU A 132 10.53 -20.04 12.40
C GLU A 132 9.24 -19.25 12.08
N PHE A 133 9.28 -18.34 11.11
CA PHE A 133 8.09 -17.61 10.68
C PHE A 133 7.12 -18.50 9.91
N GLU A 134 7.62 -19.43 9.08
CA GLU A 134 6.81 -20.45 8.41
C GLU A 134 6.06 -21.33 9.44
N LYS A 135 6.76 -21.83 10.48
CA LYS A 135 6.14 -22.56 11.60
C LYS A 135 5.11 -21.69 12.33
N TYR A 136 5.45 -20.43 12.62
CA TYR A 136 4.54 -19.50 13.28
C TYR A 136 3.24 -19.31 12.49
N LEU A 137 3.34 -19.10 11.17
CA LEU A 137 2.18 -18.92 10.29
C LEU A 137 1.30 -20.17 10.15
N GLN A 138 1.76 -21.36 10.53
CA GLN A 138 0.97 -22.59 10.50
C GLN A 138 -0.01 -22.71 11.67
N ASN A 139 0.15 -21.93 12.75
CA ASN A 139 -0.80 -21.96 13.87
C ASN A 139 -2.22 -21.57 13.43
N ASP A 140 -3.23 -22.18 14.04
CA ASP A 140 -4.65 -21.89 13.78
C ASP A 140 -5.05 -20.48 14.17
N ARG A 141 -4.35 -19.90 15.15
CA ARG A 141 -4.58 -18.55 15.66
C ARG A 141 -3.27 -17.82 15.83
N LEU A 142 -3.26 -16.54 15.48
CA LEU A 142 -2.10 -15.64 15.60
C LEU A 142 -2.50 -14.42 16.43
N PRO A 143 -2.59 -14.55 17.76
CA PRO A 143 -3.03 -13.45 18.62
C PRO A 143 -2.00 -12.31 18.62
N ALA A 144 -2.49 -11.08 18.59
CA ALA A 144 -1.67 -9.89 18.75
C ALA A 144 -2.41 -8.80 19.53
N MET A 145 -1.63 -8.06 20.32
CA MET A 145 -2.14 -6.94 21.10
C MET A 145 -2.13 -5.66 20.27
N LYS A 146 -3.31 -5.17 19.88
CA LYS A 146 -3.45 -3.93 19.10
C LYS A 146 -3.80 -2.77 20.02
N LYS A 147 -2.94 -1.74 20.04
CA LYS A 147 -3.24 -0.46 20.69
C LYS A 147 -4.34 0.26 19.94
N THR A 148 -5.34 0.72 20.67
CA THR A 148 -6.50 1.49 20.19
C THR A 148 -6.59 2.81 20.95
N LYS A 149 -7.48 3.71 20.53
CA LYS A 149 -7.74 4.97 21.26
C LYS A 149 -8.28 4.72 22.69
N SER A 150 -8.92 3.58 22.93
CA SER A 150 -9.59 3.22 24.19
C SER A 150 -8.83 2.17 25.01
N GLY A 151 -7.56 1.90 24.70
CA GLY A 151 -6.74 0.88 25.38
C GLY A 151 -6.24 -0.19 24.41
N GLU A 152 -6.04 -1.41 24.90
CA GLU A 152 -5.51 -2.52 24.10
C GLU A 152 -6.61 -3.54 23.79
N LYS A 153 -6.63 -4.04 22.55
CA LYS A 153 -7.59 -5.06 22.10
C LYS A 153 -6.84 -6.21 21.45
N GLU A 154 -7.16 -7.42 21.88
CA GLU A 154 -6.60 -8.63 21.28
C GLU A 154 -7.32 -8.87 19.96
N ILE A 155 -6.53 -9.15 18.93
CA ILE A 155 -7.03 -9.55 17.63
C ILE A 155 -6.39 -10.86 17.23
N ASP A 156 -7.12 -11.66 16.47
CA ASP A 156 -6.53 -12.76 15.73
C ASP A 156 -6.08 -12.24 14.37
N MET A 157 -4.79 -12.35 14.08
CA MET A 157 -4.22 -11.90 12.81
C MET A 157 -4.39 -12.93 11.70
N LYS A 158 -4.65 -14.21 12.02
CA LYS A 158 -4.70 -15.30 11.02
C LYS A 158 -5.69 -14.99 9.87
N PRO A 159 -6.94 -14.54 10.13
CA PRO A 159 -7.89 -14.23 9.07
C PRO A 159 -7.53 -12.98 8.24
N LEU A 160 -6.53 -12.21 8.67
CA LEU A 160 -6.07 -10.99 8.01
C LEU A 160 -4.87 -11.23 7.08
N ILE A 161 -4.41 -12.48 6.97
CA ILE A 161 -3.36 -12.92 6.06
C ILE A 161 -4.02 -13.75 4.97
N PHE A 162 -4.15 -13.20 3.77
CA PHE A 162 -4.85 -13.84 2.66
C PHE A 162 -3.96 -14.82 1.89
N GLU A 163 -2.68 -14.48 1.74
CA GLU A 163 -1.70 -15.31 1.05
C GLU A 163 -0.30 -15.01 1.61
N TYR A 164 0.59 -16.01 1.57
CA TYR A 164 2.00 -15.79 1.80
C TYR A 164 2.86 -16.77 0.99
N SER A 165 4.07 -16.35 0.66
CA SER A 165 5.08 -17.19 0.04
C SER A 165 6.48 -16.79 0.48
N PHE A 166 7.40 -17.76 0.50
CA PHE A 166 8.77 -17.58 0.97
C PHE A 166 9.76 -17.66 -0.19
N ASP A 167 10.74 -16.76 -0.20
CA ASP A 167 11.94 -16.82 -1.03
C ASP A 167 13.12 -17.09 -0.10
N ARG A 168 13.57 -18.35 -0.05
CA ARG A 168 14.63 -18.80 0.85
C ARG A 168 16.01 -18.32 0.39
N GLU A 169 16.20 -18.10 -0.90
CA GLU A 169 17.49 -17.61 -1.45
C GLU A 169 17.69 -16.13 -1.11
N LYS A 170 16.63 -15.32 -1.23
CA LYS A 170 16.68 -13.89 -0.92
C LYS A 170 16.36 -13.56 0.53
N GLU A 171 16.09 -14.59 1.35
CA GLU A 171 15.61 -14.47 2.73
C GLU A 171 14.50 -13.41 2.83
N SER A 172 13.39 -13.66 2.14
CA SER A 172 12.24 -12.76 2.16
C SER A 172 10.92 -13.51 2.17
N VAL A 173 9.88 -12.83 2.66
CA VAL A 173 8.50 -13.30 2.61
C VAL A 173 7.65 -12.31 1.83
N THR A 174 6.80 -12.83 0.95
CA THR A 174 5.74 -12.05 0.31
C THR A 174 4.43 -12.35 1.02
N LEU A 175 3.70 -11.31 1.42
CA LEU A 175 2.47 -11.41 2.21
C LEU A 175 1.37 -10.56 1.57
N LEU A 176 0.19 -11.13 1.39
CA LEU A 176 -1.03 -10.40 1.05
C LEU A 176 -1.85 -10.22 2.32
N LEU A 177 -1.93 -8.97 2.80
CA LEU A 177 -2.50 -8.64 4.10
C LEU A 177 -3.75 -7.77 3.94
N SER A 178 -4.71 -7.97 4.84
CA SER A 178 -5.91 -7.13 4.92
C SER A 178 -5.54 -5.66 5.20
N MET A 179 -6.13 -4.75 4.43
CA MET A 179 -5.95 -3.29 4.48
C MET A 179 -7.30 -2.54 4.51
N SER A 180 -8.40 -3.26 4.69
CA SER A 180 -9.74 -2.65 4.75
C SER A 180 -9.89 -1.67 5.93
N SER A 181 -10.87 -0.78 5.81
CA SER A 181 -11.27 0.15 6.90
C SER A 181 -11.77 -0.59 8.15
N ALA A 182 -12.36 -1.78 7.99
CA ALA A 182 -12.85 -2.61 9.09
C ALA A 182 -11.71 -3.36 9.81
N ALA A 183 -10.77 -3.89 9.04
CA ALA A 183 -9.64 -4.65 9.55
C ALA A 183 -8.38 -4.40 8.71
N THR A 184 -7.31 -3.95 9.37
CA THR A 184 -6.00 -3.72 8.77
C THR A 184 -4.93 -4.44 9.58
N LEU A 185 -4.11 -5.25 8.92
CA LEU A 185 -2.92 -5.88 9.49
C LEU A 185 -1.66 -5.22 8.92
N LYS A 186 -0.90 -4.54 9.78
CA LYS A 186 0.39 -3.95 9.41
C LYS A 186 1.51 -4.98 9.53
N PRO A 187 2.47 -5.02 8.60
CA PRO A 187 3.69 -5.83 8.72
C PRO A 187 4.36 -5.79 10.10
N ALA A 188 4.52 -4.59 10.66
CA ALA A 188 5.17 -4.41 11.96
C ALA A 188 4.42 -5.10 13.12
N LEU A 189 3.08 -5.17 13.06
CA LEU A 189 2.30 -5.87 14.08
C LEU A 189 2.48 -7.39 13.98
N LEU A 190 2.43 -7.92 12.75
CA LEU A 190 2.63 -9.34 12.47
C LEU A 190 4.02 -9.82 12.92
N PHE A 191 5.07 -9.11 12.52
CA PHE A 191 6.43 -9.46 12.92
C PHE A 191 6.70 -9.19 14.41
N GLY A 192 6.06 -8.17 15.00
CA GLY A 192 6.14 -7.94 16.44
C GLY A 192 5.58 -9.12 17.25
N ALA A 193 4.41 -9.62 16.87
CA ALA A 193 3.80 -10.78 17.51
C ALA A 193 4.57 -12.09 17.24
N PHE A 194 5.13 -12.26 16.03
CA PHE A 194 6.04 -13.36 15.74
C PHE A 194 7.25 -13.37 16.68
N PHE A 195 7.94 -12.24 16.83
CA PHE A 195 9.10 -12.15 17.73
C PHE A 195 8.70 -12.38 19.18
N ALA A 196 7.56 -11.82 19.62
CA ALA A 196 7.04 -12.04 20.96
C ALA A 196 6.76 -13.53 21.22
N SER A 197 6.27 -14.29 20.24
CA SER A 197 6.05 -15.74 20.37
C SER A 197 7.33 -16.54 20.60
N LEU A 198 8.48 -15.98 20.23
CA LEU A 198 9.81 -16.53 20.47
C LEU A 198 10.47 -15.98 21.74
N ASN A 199 9.74 -15.23 22.57
CA ASN A 199 10.27 -14.46 23.71
C ASN A 199 11.41 -13.50 23.31
N LYS A 200 11.31 -12.91 22.11
CA LYS A 200 12.25 -11.92 21.56
C LYS A 200 11.52 -10.62 21.27
N GLU A 201 12.27 -9.53 21.16
CA GLU A 201 11.74 -8.24 20.72
C GLU A 201 12.22 -7.92 19.30
N LEU A 202 11.30 -7.47 18.45
CA LEU A 202 11.65 -6.98 17.12
C LEU A 202 12.34 -5.62 17.24
N SER A 203 13.59 -5.52 16.78
CA SER A 203 14.30 -4.24 16.79
C SER A 203 13.61 -3.20 15.91
N THR A 204 13.60 -1.95 16.37
CA THR A 204 13.02 -0.83 15.63
C THR A 204 13.65 -0.70 14.25
N ASN A 205 12.83 -0.55 13.21
CA ASN A 205 13.27 -0.44 11.81
C ASN A 205 14.04 -1.66 11.25
N ALA A 206 14.04 -2.81 11.92
CA ALA A 206 14.72 -4.02 11.44
C ALA A 206 14.20 -4.51 10.08
N LEU A 207 12.91 -4.28 9.81
CA LEU A 207 12.27 -4.68 8.57
C LEU A 207 12.61 -3.70 7.44
N ASP A 208 12.98 -4.26 6.29
CA ASP A 208 12.89 -3.61 5.00
C ASP A 208 11.56 -4.02 4.37
N VAL A 209 10.63 -3.06 4.32
CA VAL A 209 9.26 -3.27 3.86
C VAL A 209 9.10 -2.64 2.49
N HIS A 210 8.69 -3.44 1.53
CA HIS A 210 8.36 -3.01 0.19
C HIS A 210 6.90 -3.38 -0.11
N ARG A 211 6.03 -2.39 -0.35
CA ARG A 211 4.64 -2.65 -0.76
C ARG A 211 4.61 -2.83 -2.28
N ILE A 212 4.23 -4.02 -2.73
CA ILE A 212 4.16 -4.34 -4.15
C ILE A 212 2.95 -3.66 -4.78
N ASP A 213 1.77 -3.79 -4.16
CA ASP A 213 0.54 -3.19 -4.67
C ASP A 213 -0.57 -3.10 -3.62
N ILE A 214 -1.61 -2.32 -3.92
CA ILE A 214 -2.86 -2.21 -3.15
C ILE A 214 -4.01 -2.74 -4.01
N TYR A 215 -4.83 -3.58 -3.39
CA TYR A 215 -5.90 -4.31 -4.03
C TYR A 215 -7.25 -3.78 -3.55
N LYS A 216 -8.21 -3.70 -4.47
CA LYS A 216 -9.63 -3.49 -4.19
C LYS A 216 -10.38 -4.82 -4.21
N TYR A 217 -11.50 -4.86 -3.52
CA TYR A 217 -12.45 -5.96 -3.61
C TYR A 217 -13.37 -5.81 -4.84
N ALA A 218 -13.72 -6.93 -5.45
CA ALA A 218 -14.68 -6.99 -6.55
C ALA A 218 -15.43 -8.33 -6.54
N GLU A 219 -16.58 -8.35 -7.20
CA GLU A 219 -17.44 -9.53 -7.36
C GLU A 219 -17.82 -9.67 -8.84
N ASP A 220 -17.84 -10.90 -9.34
CA ASP A 220 -18.38 -11.26 -10.64
C ASP A 220 -19.25 -12.51 -10.48
N GLY A 221 -20.57 -12.31 -10.45
CA GLY A 221 -21.53 -13.33 -10.03
C GLY A 221 -21.26 -13.77 -8.58
N ASP A 222 -21.04 -15.07 -8.38
CA ASP A 222 -20.70 -15.65 -7.07
C ASP A 222 -19.20 -15.61 -6.74
N VAL A 223 -18.36 -15.19 -7.70
CA VAL A 223 -16.90 -15.17 -7.52
C VAL A 223 -16.49 -13.86 -6.87
N LYS A 224 -15.94 -13.98 -5.66
CA LYS A 224 -15.37 -12.86 -4.90
C LYS A 224 -13.87 -12.85 -5.09
N TYR A 225 -13.30 -11.71 -5.42
CA TYR A 225 -11.86 -11.59 -5.67
C TYR A 225 -11.35 -10.21 -5.28
N ILE A 226 -10.03 -10.10 -5.21
CA ILE A 226 -9.34 -8.83 -5.09
C ILE A 226 -8.39 -8.65 -6.27
N GLU A 227 -8.23 -7.41 -6.72
CA GLU A 227 -7.37 -7.07 -7.85
C GLU A 227 -6.68 -5.72 -7.62
N PRO A 228 -5.50 -5.47 -8.21
CA PRO A 228 -4.90 -4.14 -8.20
C PRO A 228 -5.86 -3.07 -8.72
N PHE A 229 -5.74 -1.84 -8.23
CA PHE A 229 -6.62 -0.75 -8.65
C PHE A 229 -6.51 -0.38 -10.14
N ILE A 230 -5.35 -0.64 -10.74
CA ILE A 230 -5.11 -0.54 -12.18
C ILE A 230 -4.42 -1.85 -12.61
N THR A 231 -5.14 -2.66 -13.37
CA THR A 231 -4.62 -3.88 -14.00
C THR A 231 -5.51 -4.21 -15.20
N ASP A 232 -4.89 -4.67 -16.28
CA ASP A 232 -5.59 -5.29 -17.42
C ASP A 232 -5.38 -6.82 -17.44
N ASP A 233 -4.60 -7.35 -16.47
CA ASP A 233 -4.23 -8.75 -16.40
C ASP A 233 -5.07 -9.47 -15.33
N ILE A 234 -6.00 -10.30 -15.79
CA ILE A 234 -6.86 -11.13 -14.94
C ILE A 234 -6.07 -12.08 -14.04
N ASN A 235 -4.84 -12.46 -14.40
CA ASN A 235 -3.99 -13.33 -13.59
C ASN A 235 -3.48 -12.66 -12.32
N THR A 236 -3.62 -11.33 -12.22
CA THR A 236 -3.30 -10.58 -11.00
C THR A 236 -4.43 -10.61 -9.96
N ARG A 237 -5.58 -11.19 -10.31
CA ARG A 237 -6.71 -11.38 -9.38
C ARG A 237 -6.40 -12.49 -8.39
N PHE A 238 -6.72 -12.22 -7.12
CA PHE A 238 -6.70 -13.23 -6.07
C PHE A 238 -8.13 -13.57 -5.70
N ILE A 239 -8.54 -14.81 -5.93
CA ILE A 239 -9.88 -15.30 -5.60
C ILE A 239 -9.98 -15.47 -4.08
N LEU A 240 -10.96 -14.81 -3.48
CA LEU A 240 -11.28 -14.98 -2.07
C LEU A 240 -12.15 -16.22 -1.95
N ASN A 241 -11.56 -17.32 -1.49
CA ASN A 241 -12.34 -18.49 -1.10
C ASN A 241 -13.17 -18.13 0.14
N GLY A 242 -14.49 -18.33 0.04
CA GLY A 242 -15.44 -18.08 1.13
C GLY A 242 -15.32 -19.06 2.28
#